data_AF-A0AAW2H0N8-F1
#
_entry.id   AF-A0AAW2H0N8-F1
#
_cell.length_a   1.000
_cell.length_b   1.000
_cell.length_c   1.000
_cell.angle_alpha   90.00
_cell.angle_beta   90.00
_cell.angle_gamma   90.00
#
_symmetry.space_group_name_H-M   'P 1'
#
loop_
_entity.id
_entity.type
_entity.pdbx_description
1 polymer ?
#
loop_
_entity_poly.entity_id
_entity_poly.type
_entity_poly.pdbx_seq_one_letter_code
_entity_poly.pdbx_strand_id
1 'polypeptide(L)'
;MINVSVSKLFNQVDQSEFVLYAEWEDTGFKIIVLRPYTLPLNGEMGRENANYFLQDESESFEKYLEKTKHAFSGKNADIQFFLKDDTFTWKQQNILIRGEITVHPLSNILILSNTLKQSLELYQQCQECALNLKNENEHLIKVNTKLIGDIEEITNIKTTMEKDLYMKFISLLNAKKKKIRELQQALDNTRKTKTMFDKTTDEESESERSDVESRKKLCTKSPETKIYKSNEQETSSKNIRKNLKRFSSSEDTSPEPSTSKNNILQNIDTVSAMKTKQIYSSPSEESEEDMFA
;
A
#
# COMPACT_ATOMS: atom_id res chain seq x y z
N MET A 1 -28.13 4.39 17.42
CA MET A 1 -26.96 3.66 17.97
C MET A 1 -26.49 4.48 19.15
N ILE A 2 -26.43 3.93 20.36
CA ILE A 2 -26.10 4.74 21.55
C ILE A 2 -24.61 5.08 21.47
N ASN A 3 -24.28 6.37 21.47
CA ASN A 3 -22.88 6.81 21.43
C ASN A 3 -22.35 6.84 22.87
N VAL A 4 -21.63 5.80 23.27
CA VAL A 4 -21.11 5.62 24.63
C VAL A 4 -19.60 5.48 24.60
N SER A 5 -18.91 6.16 25.50
CA SER A 5 -17.51 5.89 25.81
C SER A 5 -17.35 5.54 27.28
N VAL A 6 -16.66 4.43 27.58
CA VAL A 6 -16.26 4.06 28.93
C VAL A 6 -14.73 4.10 29.01
N SER A 7 -14.19 4.77 30.02
CA SER A 7 -12.75 4.91 30.22
C SER A 7 -12.36 4.83 31.69
N LYS A 8 -11.07 4.56 31.94
CA LYS A 8 -10.45 4.62 33.26
C LYS A 8 -9.63 5.89 33.34
N LEU A 9 -9.91 6.74 34.31
CA LEU A 9 -9.28 8.05 34.50
C LEU A 9 -8.70 8.16 35.92
N PHE A 10 -7.81 9.12 36.12
CA PHE A 10 -7.10 9.34 37.39
C PHE A 10 -7.45 10.70 37.97
N ASN A 11 -7.90 10.73 39.23
CA ASN A 11 -8.26 11.94 39.95
C ASN A 11 -7.03 12.54 40.63
N GLN A 12 -6.67 13.78 40.27
CA GLN A 12 -5.54 14.49 40.88
C GLN A 12 -5.78 14.91 42.33
N VAL A 13 -7.05 14.88 42.81
CA VAL A 13 -7.43 15.39 44.14
C VAL A 13 -7.15 14.38 45.26
N ASP A 14 -7.51 13.10 45.04
CA ASP A 14 -7.36 12.00 45.99
C ASP A 14 -6.36 10.92 45.53
N GLN A 15 -5.72 11.13 44.37
CA GLN A 15 -4.80 10.20 43.71
C GLN A 15 -5.41 8.81 43.42
N SER A 16 -6.74 8.73 43.28
CA SER A 16 -7.47 7.50 42.98
C SER A 16 -7.81 7.35 41.49
N GLU A 17 -8.01 6.10 41.08
CA GLU A 17 -8.55 5.76 39.77
C GLU A 17 -10.07 5.62 39.83
N PHE A 18 -10.76 6.13 38.82
CA PHE A 18 -12.20 6.00 38.64
C PHE A 18 -12.55 5.59 37.21
N VAL A 19 -13.73 5.01 37.02
CA VAL A 19 -14.28 4.72 35.68
C VAL A 19 -15.29 5.81 35.33
N LEU A 20 -15.11 6.43 34.16
CA LEU A 20 -16.05 7.37 33.58
C LEU A 20 -16.85 6.66 32.49
N TYR A 21 -18.15 6.54 32.68
CA TYR A 21 -19.11 6.26 31.61
C TYR A 21 -19.61 7.61 31.10
N ALA A 22 -19.60 7.82 29.78
CA ALA A 22 -20.16 9.01 29.15
C ALA A 22 -21.07 8.61 27.98
N GLU A 23 -22.28 9.17 27.95
CA GLU A 23 -23.29 9.01 26.90
C GLU A 23 -23.44 10.34 26.16
N TRP A 24 -23.23 10.31 24.84
CA TRP A 24 -23.07 11.48 23.99
C TRP A 24 -24.32 11.71 23.14
N GLU A 25 -24.85 12.93 23.19
CA GLU A 25 -26.04 13.39 22.45
C GLU A 25 -25.68 14.61 21.59
N ASP A 26 -26.44 14.88 20.52
CA ASP A 26 -26.18 16.05 19.64
C ASP A 26 -26.34 17.40 20.38
N THR A 27 -27.01 17.38 21.54
CA THR A 27 -27.32 18.53 22.41
C THR A 27 -26.44 18.64 23.66
N GLY A 28 -25.62 17.64 23.97
CA GLY A 28 -24.89 17.57 25.23
C GLY A 28 -24.31 16.19 25.52
N PHE A 29 -23.92 15.95 26.77
CA PHE A 29 -23.54 14.60 27.21
C PHE A 29 -23.81 14.40 28.69
N LYS A 30 -24.09 13.14 29.06
CA LYS A 30 -24.32 12.70 30.44
C LYS A 30 -23.14 11.84 30.89
N ILE A 31 -22.72 12.00 32.14
CA ILE A 31 -21.62 11.23 32.74
C ILE A 31 -22.09 10.46 33.97
N ILE A 32 -21.61 9.24 34.11
CA ILE A 32 -21.69 8.45 35.35
C ILE A 32 -20.26 8.13 35.80
N VAL A 33 -19.90 8.64 36.97
CA VAL A 33 -18.59 8.44 37.61
C VAL A 33 -18.70 7.28 38.60
N LEU A 34 -17.91 6.23 38.36
CA LEU A 34 -17.85 5.02 39.17
C LEU A 34 -16.52 4.98 39.93
N ARG A 35 -16.57 5.09 41.26
CA ARG A 35 -15.42 4.93 42.16
C ARG A 35 -15.56 3.65 43.01
N PRO A 36 -14.46 3.03 43.44
CA PRO A 36 -14.51 1.94 44.41
C PRO A 36 -15.21 2.37 45.71
N TYR A 37 -16.11 1.52 46.21
CA TYR A 37 -16.76 1.64 47.52
C TYR A 37 -17.61 2.92 47.78
N THR A 38 -17.85 3.79 46.79
CA THR A 38 -18.78 4.93 46.91
C THR A 38 -20.05 4.70 46.08
N LEU A 39 -21.09 5.50 46.35
CA LEU A 39 -22.18 5.65 45.39
C LEU A 39 -21.63 6.18 44.05
N PRO A 40 -22.16 5.73 42.91
CA PRO A 40 -21.95 6.39 41.62
C PRO A 40 -22.41 7.85 41.66
N LEU A 41 -21.73 8.72 40.93
CA LEU A 41 -22.19 10.11 40.73
C LEU A 41 -22.67 10.28 39.29
N ASN A 42 -23.74 11.04 39.08
CA ASN A 42 -24.28 11.40 37.77
C ASN A 42 -24.09 12.91 37.53
N GLY A 43 -23.86 13.31 36.29
CA GLY A 43 -23.76 14.72 35.89
C GLY A 43 -24.10 14.91 34.41
N GLU A 44 -24.42 16.14 34.01
CA GLU A 44 -24.86 16.44 32.64
C GLU A 44 -24.28 17.78 32.16
N MET A 45 -23.87 17.82 30.89
CA MET A 45 -23.34 18.99 30.20
C MET A 45 -24.20 19.28 28.97
N GLY A 46 -25.13 20.22 29.11
CA GLY A 46 -25.88 20.78 27.97
C GLY A 46 -25.04 21.76 27.15
N ARG A 47 -25.47 22.02 25.90
CA ARG A 47 -24.82 22.94 24.96
C ARG A 47 -24.59 24.33 25.54
N GLU A 48 -25.51 24.84 26.34
CA GLU A 48 -25.48 26.16 26.97
C GLU A 48 -24.30 26.29 27.93
N ASN A 49 -24.08 25.25 28.75
CA ASN A 49 -22.98 25.18 29.70
C ASN A 49 -21.64 24.91 28.98
N ALA A 50 -21.65 24.06 27.95
CA ALA A 50 -20.47 23.78 27.13
C ALA A 50 -19.95 25.03 26.40
N ASN A 51 -20.86 25.89 25.94
CA ASN A 51 -20.51 27.14 25.25
C ASN A 51 -19.66 28.09 26.11
N TYR A 52 -19.76 28.04 27.45
CA TYR A 52 -18.92 28.83 28.35
C TYR A 52 -17.42 28.43 28.30
N PHE A 53 -17.12 27.19 27.90
CA PHE A 53 -15.75 26.66 27.83
C PHE A 53 -15.14 26.71 26.41
N LEU A 54 -15.83 27.35 25.46
CA LEU A 54 -15.29 27.69 24.15
C LEU A 54 -14.25 28.81 24.31
N GLN A 55 -13.05 28.61 23.77
CA GLN A 55 -11.91 29.52 23.97
C GLN A 55 -11.75 30.57 22.87
N ASP A 56 -12.59 30.48 21.85
CA ASP A 56 -12.61 31.32 20.66
C ASP A 56 -14.04 31.26 20.11
N GLU A 57 -14.58 32.39 19.66
CA GLU A 57 -15.91 32.47 19.04
C GLU A 57 -15.99 31.66 17.73
N SER A 58 -14.84 31.30 17.14
CA SER A 58 -14.76 30.39 15.99
C SER A 58 -14.94 28.89 16.33
N GLU A 59 -14.89 28.50 17.61
CA GLU A 59 -14.95 27.10 18.01
C GLU A 59 -16.40 26.61 18.13
N SER A 60 -16.82 25.71 17.24
CA SER A 60 -18.15 25.12 17.31
C SER A 60 -18.32 24.13 18.47
N PHE A 61 -19.55 24.00 18.98
CA PHE A 61 -19.92 22.99 19.97
C PHE A 61 -19.51 21.56 19.56
N GLU A 62 -19.61 21.22 18.27
CA GLU A 62 -19.18 19.90 17.76
C GLU A 62 -17.66 19.67 17.95
N LYS A 63 -16.85 20.70 17.67
CA LYS A 63 -15.40 20.67 17.86
C LYS A 63 -15.01 20.61 19.35
N TYR A 64 -15.82 21.23 20.22
CA TYR A 64 -15.71 21.07 21.67
C TYR A 64 -16.06 19.64 22.12
N LEU A 65 -17.14 19.06 21.56
CA LEU A 65 -17.59 17.71 21.87
C LEU A 65 -16.54 16.66 21.47
N GLU A 66 -15.94 16.77 20.28
CA GLU A 66 -14.83 15.91 19.84
C GLU A 66 -13.57 16.06 20.70
N LYS A 67 -13.19 17.29 21.08
CA LYS A 67 -12.10 17.50 22.06
C LYS A 67 -12.39 16.82 23.39
N THR A 68 -13.65 16.84 23.83
CA THR A 68 -14.07 16.28 25.13
C THR A 68 -14.17 14.75 25.08
N LYS A 69 -14.67 14.16 23.99
CA LYS A 69 -14.56 12.72 23.69
C LYS A 69 -13.10 12.25 23.69
N HIS A 70 -12.21 13.02 23.04
CA HIS A 70 -10.79 12.69 23.01
C HIS A 70 -10.13 12.81 24.40
N ALA A 71 -10.48 13.84 25.19
CA ALA A 71 -10.05 13.98 26.58
C ALA A 71 -10.50 12.78 27.42
N PHE A 72 -11.79 12.47 27.41
CA PHE A 72 -12.39 11.39 28.19
C PHE A 72 -11.94 10.00 27.73
N SER A 73 -11.29 9.85 26.57
CA SER A 73 -10.68 8.58 26.15
C SER A 73 -9.52 8.11 27.05
N GLY A 74 -8.99 8.97 27.93
CA GLY A 74 -7.86 8.67 28.81
C GLY A 74 -6.50 8.57 28.12
N LYS A 75 -6.44 8.77 26.79
CA LYS A 75 -5.21 8.68 25.99
C LYS A 75 -4.38 9.98 25.98
N ASN A 76 -4.95 11.09 26.43
CA ASN A 76 -4.31 12.40 26.37
C ASN A 76 -3.65 12.77 27.71
N ALA A 77 -2.32 12.68 27.77
CA ALA A 77 -1.53 12.98 28.97
C ALA A 77 -1.52 14.47 29.37
N ASP A 78 -1.86 15.38 28.46
CA ASP A 78 -1.96 16.83 28.75
C ASP A 78 -3.18 17.17 29.63
N ILE A 79 -4.13 16.24 29.81
CA ILE A 79 -5.41 16.51 30.46
C ILE A 79 -5.48 15.87 31.84
N GLN A 80 -5.77 16.69 32.84
CA GLN A 80 -5.87 16.34 34.24
C GLN A 80 -7.31 16.45 34.72
N PHE A 81 -7.76 15.44 35.45
CA PHE A 81 -9.12 15.33 35.98
C PHE A 81 -9.13 15.59 37.48
N PHE A 82 -10.10 16.39 37.91
CA PHE A 82 -10.29 16.79 39.29
C PHE A 82 -11.74 16.50 39.68
N LEU A 83 -11.91 15.56 40.61
CA LEU A 83 -13.21 15.27 41.23
C LEU A 83 -13.09 15.65 42.71
N LYS A 84 -13.81 16.70 43.11
CA LYS A 84 -13.81 17.21 44.48
C LYS A 84 -15.23 17.65 44.85
N ASP A 85 -15.66 17.27 46.05
CA ASP A 85 -17.00 17.55 46.56
C ASP A 85 -18.06 17.11 45.51
N ASP A 86 -18.97 17.99 45.10
CA ASP A 86 -19.99 17.75 44.06
C ASP A 86 -19.58 18.30 42.67
N THR A 87 -18.28 18.51 42.41
CA THR A 87 -17.76 19.08 41.15
C THR A 87 -16.76 18.15 40.45
N PHE A 88 -16.97 17.94 39.15
CA PHE A 88 -16.04 17.29 38.24
C PHE A 88 -15.49 18.28 37.20
N THR A 89 -14.18 18.53 37.23
CA THR A 89 -13.49 19.48 36.32
C THR A 89 -12.40 18.77 35.55
N TRP A 90 -12.20 19.12 34.28
CA TRP A 90 -11.02 18.72 33.51
C TRP A 90 -10.25 19.92 32.98
N LYS A 91 -8.92 19.87 33.08
CA LYS A 91 -8.00 20.95 32.71
C LYS A 91 -6.92 20.45 31.77
N GLN A 92 -6.58 21.24 30.76
CA GLN A 92 -5.41 21.02 29.92
C GLN A 92 -4.20 21.74 30.52
N GLN A 93 -3.07 21.03 30.63
CA GLN A 93 -1.78 21.53 31.11
C GLN A 93 -1.88 22.23 32.49
N ASN A 94 -2.83 21.78 33.34
CA ASN A 94 -3.25 22.32 34.65
C ASN A 94 -3.71 23.80 34.69
N ILE A 95 -3.42 24.59 33.66
CA ILE A 95 -3.77 26.02 33.56
C ILE A 95 -5.19 26.21 33.04
N LEU A 96 -5.59 25.43 32.03
CA LEU A 96 -6.69 25.79 31.14
C LEU A 96 -7.90 24.88 31.36
N ILE A 97 -8.93 25.39 32.04
CA ILE A 97 -10.18 24.66 32.26
C ILE A 97 -10.85 24.37 30.91
N ARG A 98 -11.16 23.09 30.66
CA ARG A 98 -11.82 22.59 29.45
C ARG A 98 -13.29 22.23 29.69
N GLY A 99 -13.70 22.08 30.94
CA GLY A 99 -15.09 21.95 31.34
C GLY A 99 -15.24 21.64 32.82
N GLU A 100 -16.43 21.91 33.32
CA GLU A 100 -16.83 21.66 34.70
C GLU A 100 -18.29 21.17 34.71
N ILE A 101 -18.56 20.12 35.49
CA ILE A 101 -19.88 19.50 35.63
C ILE A 101 -20.18 19.34 37.11
N THR A 102 -21.33 19.85 37.56
CA THR A 102 -21.87 19.51 38.88
C THR A 102 -22.38 18.06 38.85
N VAL A 103 -21.85 17.23 39.75
CA VAL A 103 -22.15 15.81 39.86
C VAL A 103 -22.88 15.51 41.16
N HIS A 104 -23.83 14.58 41.14
CA HIS A 104 -24.71 14.28 42.27
C HIS A 104 -24.87 12.75 42.49
N PRO A 105 -25.07 12.27 43.72
CA PRO A 105 -25.19 10.83 44.00
C PRO A 105 -26.36 10.14 43.26
N LEU A 106 -26.04 9.21 42.36
CA LEU A 106 -27.00 8.47 41.55
C LEU A 106 -27.65 7.35 42.38
N SER A 107 -28.70 7.72 43.12
CA SER A 107 -29.44 6.79 43.99
C SER A 107 -30.48 5.93 43.25
N ASN A 108 -30.74 6.18 41.96
CA ASN A 108 -31.74 5.46 41.18
C ASN A 108 -31.18 4.15 40.58
N ILE A 109 -31.45 3.04 41.26
CA ILE A 109 -31.03 1.69 40.85
C ILE A 109 -31.54 1.27 39.47
N LEU A 110 -32.66 1.81 38.99
CA LEU A 110 -33.20 1.49 37.66
C LEU A 110 -32.32 2.05 36.54
N ILE A 111 -31.75 3.24 36.74
CA ILE A 111 -30.79 3.84 35.78
C ILE A 111 -29.53 2.98 35.73
N LEU A 112 -28.93 2.69 36.89
CA LEU A 112 -27.74 1.84 36.99
C LEU A 112 -27.95 0.44 36.39
N SER A 113 -29.10 -0.19 36.65
CA SER A 113 -29.44 -1.49 36.07
C SER A 113 -29.63 -1.43 34.55
N ASN A 114 -30.16 -0.33 34.01
CA ASN A 114 -30.32 -0.14 32.56
C ASN A 114 -28.96 0.12 31.88
N THR A 115 -28.12 0.98 32.45
CA THR A 115 -26.76 1.24 31.96
C THR A 115 -25.89 -0.03 31.98
N LEU A 116 -25.99 -0.84 33.05
CA LEU A 116 -25.31 -2.14 33.12
C LEU A 116 -25.82 -3.10 32.03
N LYS A 117 -27.15 -3.17 31.82
CA LYS A 117 -27.75 -3.99 30.75
C LYS A 117 -27.23 -3.57 29.37
N GLN A 118 -27.30 -2.27 29.04
CA GLN A 118 -26.80 -1.73 27.77
C GLN A 118 -25.31 -2.02 27.57
N SER A 119 -24.51 -1.92 28.62
CA SER A 119 -23.07 -2.23 28.60
C SER A 119 -22.80 -3.72 28.32
N LEU A 120 -23.62 -4.63 28.86
CA LEU A 120 -23.54 -6.07 28.62
C LEU A 120 -24.01 -6.43 27.19
N GLU A 121 -25.09 -5.82 26.71
CA GLU A 121 -25.58 -6.01 25.33
C GLU A 121 -24.53 -5.53 24.30
N LEU A 122 -23.88 -4.39 24.54
CA LEU A 122 -22.77 -3.89 23.72
C LEU A 122 -21.54 -4.81 23.78
N TYR A 123 -21.18 -5.31 24.97
CA TYR A 123 -20.07 -6.27 25.13
C TYR A 123 -20.32 -7.57 24.35
N GLN A 124 -21.54 -8.13 24.42
CA GLN A 124 -21.92 -9.31 23.64
C GLN A 124 -21.82 -9.05 22.13
N GLN A 125 -22.33 -7.91 21.63
CA GLN A 125 -22.21 -7.53 20.22
C GLN A 125 -20.74 -7.42 19.78
N CYS A 126 -19.88 -6.86 20.63
CA CYS A 126 -18.43 -6.79 20.36
C CYS A 126 -17.78 -8.19 20.35
N GLN A 127 -18.20 -9.09 21.23
CA GLN A 127 -17.71 -10.47 21.28
C GLN A 127 -18.13 -11.28 20.04
N GLU A 128 -19.39 -11.15 19.60
CA GLU A 128 -19.90 -11.78 18.38
C GLU A 128 -19.20 -11.24 17.13
N CYS A 129 -19.03 -9.92 17.02
CA CYS A 129 -18.24 -9.31 15.94
C CYS A 129 -16.78 -9.80 15.92
N ALA A 130 -16.12 -9.88 17.09
CA ALA A 130 -14.75 -10.37 17.19
C ALA A 130 -14.61 -11.85 16.80
N LEU A 131 -15.61 -12.68 17.14
CA LEU A 131 -15.66 -14.10 16.75
C LEU A 131 -15.87 -14.26 15.24
N ASN A 132 -16.76 -13.45 14.64
CA ASN A 132 -16.98 -13.45 13.19
C ASN A 132 -15.72 -13.02 12.43
N LEU A 133 -15.08 -11.90 12.82
CA LEU A 133 -13.83 -11.44 12.23
C LEU A 133 -12.68 -12.47 12.39
N LYS A 134 -12.65 -13.20 13.51
CA LYS A 134 -11.68 -14.31 13.67
C LYS A 134 -11.94 -15.43 12.67
N ASN A 135 -13.19 -15.85 12.52
CA ASN A 135 -13.58 -16.92 11.58
C ASN A 135 -13.29 -16.53 10.12
N GLU A 136 -13.59 -15.28 9.74
CA GLU A 136 -13.25 -14.72 8.43
C GLU A 136 -11.74 -14.69 8.18
N ASN A 137 -10.95 -14.24 9.17
CA ASN A 137 -9.48 -14.24 9.06
C ASN A 137 -8.92 -15.67 8.92
N GLU A 138 -9.39 -16.61 9.74
CA GLU A 138 -9.01 -18.03 9.60
C GLU A 138 -9.39 -18.62 8.23
N HIS A 139 -10.53 -18.23 7.66
CA HIS A 139 -10.94 -18.63 6.32
C HIS A 139 -10.03 -18.02 5.24
N LEU A 140 -9.75 -16.71 5.32
CA LEU A 140 -8.87 -16.01 4.40
C LEU A 140 -7.43 -16.56 4.42
N ILE A 141 -6.91 -16.90 5.61
CA ILE A 141 -5.61 -17.59 5.75
C ILE A 141 -5.63 -18.94 5.01
N LYS A 142 -6.65 -19.78 5.23
CA LYS A 142 -6.79 -21.09 4.57
C LYS A 142 -6.87 -20.96 3.04
N VAL A 143 -7.63 -19.98 2.53
CA VAL A 143 -7.73 -19.69 1.10
C VAL A 143 -6.40 -19.18 0.53
N ASN A 144 -5.71 -18.28 1.22
CA ASN A 144 -4.42 -17.75 0.79
C ASN A 144 -3.32 -18.82 0.75
N THR A 145 -3.23 -19.69 1.78
CA THR A 145 -2.30 -20.83 1.78
C THR A 145 -2.56 -21.78 0.62
N LYS A 146 -3.83 -22.05 0.27
CA LYS A 146 -4.16 -22.85 -0.92
C LYS A 146 -3.71 -22.14 -2.20
N LEU A 147 -4.03 -20.86 -2.38
CA LEU A 147 -3.65 -20.09 -3.56
C LEU A 147 -2.13 -20.04 -3.78
N ILE A 148 -1.34 -19.96 -2.70
CA ILE A 148 0.13 -20.05 -2.77
C ILE A 148 0.57 -21.41 -3.33
N GLY A 149 0.03 -22.51 -2.82
CA GLY A 149 0.32 -23.86 -3.33
C GLY A 149 -0.12 -24.06 -4.79
N ASP A 150 -1.33 -23.59 -5.15
CA ASP A 150 -1.84 -23.62 -6.53
C ASP A 150 -0.89 -22.84 -7.48
N ILE A 151 -0.33 -21.70 -7.03
CA ILE A 151 0.65 -20.89 -7.79
C ILE A 151 2.01 -21.58 -7.92
N GLU A 152 2.49 -22.24 -6.86
CA GLU A 152 3.74 -23.01 -6.87
C GLU A 152 3.65 -24.20 -7.84
N GLU A 153 2.54 -24.93 -7.84
CA GLU A 153 2.28 -26.02 -8.80
C GLU A 153 2.26 -25.51 -10.24
N ILE A 154 1.50 -24.45 -10.54
CA ILE A 154 1.43 -23.84 -11.87
C ILE A 154 2.81 -23.34 -12.32
N THR A 155 3.62 -22.79 -11.41
CA THR A 155 4.98 -22.33 -11.70
C THR A 155 5.93 -23.50 -12.02
N ASN A 156 5.81 -24.62 -11.29
CA ASN A 156 6.57 -25.83 -11.55
C ASN A 156 6.19 -26.48 -12.90
N ILE A 157 4.89 -26.56 -13.21
CA ILE A 157 4.38 -27.04 -14.50
C ILE A 157 4.92 -26.14 -15.63
N LYS A 158 4.75 -24.81 -15.51
CA LYS A 158 5.22 -23.83 -16.49
C LYS A 158 6.72 -23.99 -16.77
N THR A 159 7.56 -23.95 -15.72
CA THR A 159 9.03 -24.01 -15.89
C THR A 159 9.51 -25.37 -16.41
N THR A 160 8.78 -26.46 -16.14
CA THR A 160 9.02 -27.78 -16.73
C THR A 160 8.68 -27.80 -18.23
N MET A 161 7.53 -27.24 -18.62
CA MET A 161 7.13 -27.10 -20.03
C MET A 161 8.09 -26.20 -20.82
N GLU A 162 8.54 -25.08 -20.24
CA GLU A 162 9.53 -24.20 -20.84
C GLU A 162 10.85 -24.93 -21.11
N LYS A 163 11.38 -25.68 -20.13
CA LYS A 163 12.60 -26.50 -20.29
C LYS A 163 12.48 -27.53 -21.41
N ASP A 164 11.37 -28.27 -21.47
CA ASP A 164 11.10 -29.25 -22.54
C ASP A 164 11.01 -28.59 -23.93
N LEU A 165 10.32 -27.45 -24.05
CA LEU A 165 10.26 -26.65 -25.27
C LEU A 165 11.64 -26.15 -25.72
N TYR A 166 12.47 -25.64 -24.80
CA TYR A 166 13.85 -25.23 -25.11
C TYR A 166 14.71 -26.40 -25.57
N MET A 167 14.63 -27.57 -24.92
CA MET A 167 15.39 -28.77 -25.31
C MET A 167 14.98 -29.28 -26.70
N LYS A 168 13.68 -29.27 -27.01
CA LYS A 168 13.15 -29.59 -28.35
C LYS A 168 13.62 -28.59 -29.42
N PHE A 169 13.61 -27.29 -29.10
CA PHE A 169 14.10 -26.25 -30.01
C PHE A 169 15.61 -26.36 -30.27
N ILE A 170 16.42 -26.58 -29.23
CA ILE A 170 17.88 -26.78 -29.36
C ILE A 170 18.18 -28.03 -30.21
N SER A 171 17.44 -29.12 -30.01
CA SER A 171 17.57 -30.35 -30.80
C SER A 171 17.28 -30.10 -32.29
N LEU A 172 16.19 -29.38 -32.60
CA LEU A 172 15.84 -29.00 -33.97
C LEU A 172 16.89 -28.06 -34.59
N LEU A 173 17.35 -27.06 -33.84
CA LEU A 173 18.39 -26.12 -34.27
C LEU A 173 19.70 -26.85 -34.59
N ASN A 174 20.10 -27.81 -33.75
CA ASN A 174 21.31 -28.61 -33.97
C ASN A 174 21.18 -29.55 -35.17
N ALA A 175 20.01 -30.14 -35.41
CA ALA A 175 19.72 -30.91 -36.63
C ALA A 175 19.82 -30.04 -37.89
N LYS A 176 19.27 -28.81 -37.87
CA LYS A 176 19.40 -27.84 -38.98
C LYS A 176 20.85 -27.39 -39.18
N LYS A 177 21.59 -27.06 -38.10
CA LYS A 177 23.04 -26.74 -38.13
C LYS A 177 23.89 -27.90 -38.66
N LYS A 178 23.51 -29.16 -38.40
CA LYS A 178 24.16 -30.33 -39.02
C LYS A 178 23.88 -30.37 -40.52
N LYS A 179 22.61 -30.23 -40.93
CA LYS A 179 22.24 -30.34 -42.34
C LYS A 179 22.83 -29.22 -43.21
N ILE A 180 22.98 -28.01 -42.68
CA ILE A 180 23.69 -26.91 -43.36
C ILE A 180 25.15 -27.29 -43.63
N ARG A 181 25.87 -27.84 -42.64
CA ARG A 181 27.26 -28.30 -42.80
C ARG A 181 27.40 -29.44 -43.80
N GLU A 182 26.49 -30.42 -43.79
CA GLU A 182 26.44 -31.50 -44.80
C GLU A 182 26.29 -30.94 -46.23
N LEU A 183 25.41 -29.96 -46.43
CA LEU A 183 25.16 -29.32 -47.72
C LEU A 183 26.35 -28.45 -48.19
N GLN A 184 26.99 -27.72 -47.27
CA GLN A 184 28.21 -26.95 -47.56
C GLN A 184 29.35 -27.88 -47.98
N GLN A 185 29.59 -28.96 -47.23
CA GLN A 185 30.63 -29.95 -47.55
C GLN A 185 30.37 -30.63 -48.91
N ALA A 186 29.12 -30.95 -49.23
CA ALA A 186 28.75 -31.48 -50.56
C ALA A 186 29.02 -30.47 -51.69
N LEU A 187 28.69 -29.19 -51.49
CA LEU A 187 28.93 -28.12 -52.46
C LEU A 187 30.43 -27.91 -52.71
N ASP A 188 31.24 -27.86 -51.65
CA ASP A 188 32.69 -27.63 -51.77
C ASP A 188 33.43 -28.86 -52.32
N ASN A 189 32.97 -30.07 -52.02
CA ASN A 189 33.45 -31.27 -52.69
C ASN A 189 33.12 -31.24 -54.20
N THR A 190 31.91 -30.80 -54.58
CA THR A 190 31.50 -30.67 -55.99
C THR A 190 32.32 -29.60 -56.73
N ARG A 191 32.72 -28.52 -56.06
CA ARG A 191 33.69 -27.54 -56.58
C ARG A 191 35.06 -28.17 -56.79
N LYS A 192 35.60 -28.87 -55.78
CA LYS A 192 36.91 -29.53 -55.83
C LYS A 192 37.00 -30.56 -56.96
N THR A 193 35.95 -31.36 -57.18
CA THR A 193 35.92 -32.31 -58.31
C THR A 193 35.89 -31.60 -59.66
N LYS A 194 35.17 -30.47 -59.80
CA LYS A 194 35.22 -29.67 -61.03
C LYS A 194 36.63 -29.14 -61.32
N THR A 195 37.33 -28.60 -60.33
CA THR A 195 38.74 -28.14 -60.48
C THR A 195 39.75 -29.28 -60.66
N MET A 196 39.35 -30.54 -60.52
CA MET A 196 40.22 -31.71 -60.69
C MET A 196 40.05 -32.39 -62.05
N PHE A 197 38.98 -32.07 -62.78
CA PHE A 197 38.79 -32.43 -64.20
C PHE A 197 39.38 -31.38 -65.17
N ASP A 198 39.82 -30.24 -64.66
CA ASP A 198 40.30 -29.09 -65.43
C ASP A 198 41.82 -28.89 -65.20
N LYS A 199 42.61 -29.93 -65.52
CA LYS A 199 44.08 -29.88 -65.41
C LYS A 199 44.80 -30.77 -66.43
N THR A 200 44.76 -30.33 -67.68
CA THR A 200 45.75 -30.68 -68.72
C THR A 200 46.32 -29.40 -69.32
N THR A 201 47.64 -29.23 -69.16
CA THR A 201 48.57 -28.23 -69.72
C THR A 201 48.20 -27.79 -71.15
N ASP A 202 48.27 -26.50 -71.51
CA ASP A 202 49.51 -25.79 -71.87
C ASP A 202 49.44 -24.24 -71.76
N GLU A 203 50.63 -23.63 -71.73
CA GLU A 203 51.12 -22.29 -72.18
C GLU A 203 50.13 -21.14 -72.53
N GLU A 204 50.43 -19.83 -72.33
CA GLU A 204 51.68 -19.12 -71.97
C GLU A 204 51.38 -17.70 -71.41
N SER A 205 52.43 -16.98 -70.99
CA SER A 205 52.59 -15.50 -71.00
C SER A 205 51.69 -14.57 -70.16
N GLU A 206 52.25 -14.11 -69.04
CA GLU A 206 52.55 -12.68 -68.75
C GLU A 206 51.70 -11.55 -69.41
N SER A 207 51.00 -10.73 -68.59
CA SER A 207 51.03 -9.26 -68.75
C SER A 207 50.47 -8.48 -67.54
N GLU A 208 50.71 -7.16 -67.53
CA GLU A 208 50.68 -6.27 -66.37
C GLU A 208 49.33 -5.56 -66.06
N ARG A 209 49.13 -5.29 -64.75
CA ARG A 209 48.69 -4.02 -64.12
C ARG A 209 47.37 -3.28 -64.47
N SER A 210 46.92 -2.59 -63.41
CA SER A 210 46.20 -1.29 -63.36
C SER A 210 44.68 -1.21 -63.58
N ASP A 211 44.03 -0.74 -62.50
CA ASP A 211 43.07 0.37 -62.41
C ASP A 211 42.00 0.65 -63.50
N VAL A 212 40.76 0.81 -62.99
CA VAL A 212 39.79 1.91 -63.27
C VAL A 212 39.61 2.32 -64.75
N GLU A 213 38.43 2.18 -65.37
CA GLU A 213 37.39 3.23 -65.30
C GLU A 213 36.04 2.88 -65.97
N SER A 214 34.92 3.29 -65.33
CA SER A 214 33.60 3.57 -65.93
C SER A 214 32.73 2.37 -66.37
N ARG A 215 31.38 2.45 -66.43
CA ARG A 215 30.50 3.64 -66.65
C ARG A 215 29.29 3.71 -65.73
N LYS A 216 29.09 4.89 -65.12
CA LYS A 216 27.77 5.37 -64.67
C LYS A 216 26.92 5.74 -65.89
N LYS A 217 25.59 5.58 -65.81
CA LYS A 217 24.66 6.71 -66.03
C LYS A 217 23.24 6.44 -65.49
N LEU A 218 22.74 7.51 -64.88
CA LEU A 218 21.43 7.91 -64.35
C LEU A 218 20.20 7.05 -64.71
N CYS A 219 19.24 6.77 -63.80
CA CYS A 219 18.51 7.61 -62.82
C CYS A 219 17.28 8.33 -63.41
N THR A 220 16.09 8.04 -62.85
CA THR A 220 14.94 8.96 -62.80
C THR A 220 14.10 8.64 -61.55
N LYS A 221 13.31 9.61 -61.05
CA LYS A 221 12.50 9.49 -59.83
C LYS A 221 11.02 9.22 -60.15
N SER A 222 10.28 8.80 -59.11
CA SER A 222 8.84 8.89 -58.86
C SER A 222 7.95 9.69 -59.84
N PRO A 223 6.67 9.29 -59.95
CA PRO A 223 5.63 10.21 -59.46
C PRO A 223 4.69 9.61 -58.40
N GLU A 224 3.94 10.50 -57.74
CA GLU A 224 2.84 10.19 -56.82
C GLU A 224 1.61 9.63 -57.57
N THR A 225 0.63 9.11 -56.84
CA THR A 225 -0.78 9.22 -57.27
C THR A 225 -1.69 9.40 -56.06
N LYS A 226 -2.51 10.47 -56.07
CA LYS A 226 -3.52 10.74 -55.05
C LYS A 226 -4.90 10.33 -55.56
N ILE A 227 -5.64 9.60 -54.71
CA ILE A 227 -7.09 9.72 -54.45
C ILE A 227 -8.03 9.83 -55.68
N TYR A 228 -8.95 8.86 -55.78
CA TYR A 228 -10.36 9.16 -56.09
C TYR A 228 -11.28 8.49 -55.05
N LYS A 229 -12.53 8.96 -54.95
CA LYS A 229 -13.50 8.68 -53.88
C LYS A 229 -14.73 7.89 -54.38
N SER A 230 -15.60 7.56 -53.41
CA SER A 230 -17.02 7.18 -53.53
C SER A 230 -17.31 5.69 -53.83
N ASN A 231 -18.36 5.06 -53.27
CA ASN A 231 -19.25 5.50 -52.17
C ASN A 231 -19.76 4.33 -51.32
N GLU A 232 -20.55 4.66 -50.28
CA GLU A 232 -21.52 3.88 -49.46
C GLU A 232 -21.83 2.40 -49.84
N GLN A 233 -22.18 1.50 -48.90
CA GLN A 233 -23.18 1.73 -47.84
C GLN A 233 -23.08 0.73 -46.64
N GLU A 234 -23.37 1.23 -45.42
CA GLU A 234 -23.89 0.60 -44.16
C GLU A 234 -23.49 -0.85 -43.75
N THR A 235 -23.14 -1.12 -42.49
CA THR A 235 -24.03 -0.98 -41.30
C THR A 235 -23.25 -0.91 -39.96
N SER A 236 -23.84 -0.26 -38.93
CA SER A 236 -23.55 -0.32 -37.46
C SER A 236 -22.08 -0.39 -36.97
N SER A 237 -21.46 0.58 -36.27
CA SER A 237 -21.88 1.47 -35.16
C SER A 237 -22.28 0.71 -33.86
N LYS A 238 -21.85 1.08 -32.63
CA LYS A 238 -21.37 2.39 -32.12
C LYS A 238 -20.20 2.28 -31.13
N ASN A 239 -19.42 3.37 -31.02
CA ASN A 239 -18.55 3.68 -29.86
C ASN A 239 -19.39 4.13 -28.63
N ILE A 240 -18.75 4.21 -27.45
CA ILE A 240 -18.82 5.39 -26.57
C ILE A 240 -17.49 5.55 -25.82
N ARG A 241 -16.99 6.79 -25.73
CA ARG A 241 -15.86 7.20 -24.88
C ARG A 241 -16.10 8.65 -24.45
N LYS A 242 -15.68 9.02 -23.24
CA LYS A 242 -15.87 10.31 -22.54
C LYS A 242 -17.26 10.53 -21.91
N ASN A 243 -17.26 10.77 -20.59
CA ASN A 243 -17.75 12.03 -20.04
C ASN A 243 -17.28 12.22 -18.59
N LEU A 244 -16.38 13.20 -18.37
CA LEU A 244 -16.17 13.81 -17.05
C LEU A 244 -15.54 15.22 -17.21
N LYS A 245 -16.40 16.23 -17.42
CA LYS A 245 -16.15 17.62 -17.00
C LYS A 245 -16.86 17.77 -15.63
N ARG A 246 -16.33 18.39 -14.58
CA ARG A 246 -15.40 19.54 -14.41
C ARG A 246 -16.05 20.91 -14.65
N PHE A 247 -16.53 21.49 -13.55
CA PHE A 247 -16.42 22.92 -13.22
C PHE A 247 -15.73 22.96 -11.83
N SER A 248 -14.74 23.81 -11.50
CA SER A 248 -14.55 25.27 -11.73
C SER A 248 -15.48 26.10 -10.83
N SER A 249 -15.09 27.18 -10.16
CA SER A 249 -13.82 27.97 -10.13
C SER A 249 -13.61 28.48 -8.68
N SER A 250 -12.47 28.96 -8.19
CA SER A 250 -11.05 29.10 -8.62
C SER A 250 -10.21 29.34 -7.32
N GLU A 251 -9.14 30.12 -7.12
CA GLU A 251 -8.27 31.04 -7.92
C GLU A 251 -6.88 31.15 -7.23
N ASP A 252 -6.03 32.11 -7.62
CA ASP A 252 -4.57 32.09 -7.41
C ASP A 252 -4.00 32.91 -6.22
N THR A 253 -2.88 32.45 -5.64
CA THR A 253 -1.62 33.23 -5.67
C THR A 253 -0.36 32.38 -5.38
N SER A 254 0.71 32.69 -6.12
CA SER A 254 2.08 32.15 -6.01
C SER A 254 3.06 33.25 -6.50
N PRO A 255 4.38 33.24 -6.22
CA PRO A 255 5.26 32.07 -6.39
C PRO A 255 6.40 31.86 -5.36
N GLU A 256 7.13 30.77 -5.59
CA GLU A 256 8.44 30.33 -5.06
C GLU A 256 9.62 31.29 -5.44
N PRO A 257 10.94 30.96 -5.28
CA PRO A 257 11.61 29.80 -4.64
C PRO A 257 12.84 30.14 -3.75
N SER A 258 13.47 29.11 -3.14
CA SER A 258 14.93 28.88 -3.26
C SER A 258 15.36 27.50 -2.70
N THR A 259 16.59 27.07 -3.01
CA THR A 259 17.12 25.71 -2.78
C THR A 259 18.25 25.66 -1.75
N SER A 260 18.42 24.52 -1.07
CA SER A 260 19.72 24.10 -0.52
C SER A 260 19.85 22.57 -0.44
N LYS A 261 21.09 22.05 -0.43
CA LYS A 261 21.45 20.63 -0.31
C LYS A 261 22.38 20.43 0.90
N ASN A 262 22.30 19.29 1.59
CA ASN A 262 23.43 18.38 1.86
C ASN A 262 23.05 17.19 2.75
N ASN A 263 23.92 16.18 2.78
CA ASN A 263 23.81 14.91 3.53
C ASN A 263 24.65 14.94 4.83
N ILE A 264 24.81 13.77 5.49
CA ILE A 264 25.81 13.40 6.53
C ILE A 264 25.40 13.82 7.98
N LEU A 265 25.55 13.03 9.06
CA LEU A 265 25.54 11.55 9.29
C LEU A 265 25.59 11.28 10.83
N GLN A 266 25.20 10.07 11.27
CA GLN A 266 25.67 9.36 12.49
C GLN A 266 25.41 9.91 13.92
N ASN A 267 24.65 9.13 14.72
CA ASN A 267 24.96 8.56 16.06
C ASN A 267 23.63 8.25 16.79
N ILE A 268 23.26 7.02 17.19
CA ILE A 268 23.91 5.94 18.00
C ILE A 268 23.80 6.18 19.51
N ASP A 269 22.76 5.57 20.11
CA ASP A 269 22.81 4.62 21.25
C ASP A 269 21.41 3.96 21.35
N THR A 270 21.16 2.65 21.48
CA THR A 270 21.65 1.56 22.36
C THR A 270 21.27 1.78 23.85
N VAL A 271 20.79 0.80 24.65
CA VAL A 271 20.85 -0.68 24.62
C VAL A 271 19.54 -1.32 25.15
N SER A 272 19.03 -2.38 24.50
CA SER A 272 18.68 -3.69 25.13
C SER A 272 17.77 -4.55 24.21
N ALA A 273 17.73 -5.89 24.26
CA ALA A 273 18.70 -6.97 24.47
C ALA A 273 17.92 -8.25 24.86
N MET A 274 17.54 -9.08 23.88
CA MET A 274 17.29 -10.51 24.12
C MET A 274 17.98 -11.34 23.04
N LYS A 275 18.31 -12.59 23.39
CA LYS A 275 19.31 -13.43 22.69
C LYS A 275 18.66 -14.64 22.01
N THR A 276 19.16 -14.97 20.83
CA THR A 276 19.18 -16.35 20.32
C THR A 276 20.54 -16.64 19.66
N LYS A 277 20.98 -17.90 19.71
CA LYS A 277 22.28 -18.37 19.19
C LYS A 277 22.24 -18.46 17.64
N GLN A 278 23.33 -18.22 16.89
CA GLN A 278 24.44 -19.15 16.61
C GLN A 278 23.91 -20.50 16.09
N ILE A 279 24.36 -21.10 14.97
CA ILE A 279 25.70 -21.18 14.32
C ILE A 279 25.46 -21.15 12.78
N TYR A 280 26.28 -20.49 11.93
CA TYR A 280 27.48 -21.05 11.26
C TYR A 280 28.36 -19.96 10.62
N SER A 281 29.64 -20.27 10.41
CA SER A 281 30.67 -19.40 9.84
C SER A 281 30.93 -19.65 8.35
N SER A 282 31.35 -18.60 7.64
CA SER A 282 31.82 -18.59 6.25
C SER A 282 33.13 -19.40 6.04
N PRO A 283 33.59 -19.61 4.78
CA PRO A 283 34.23 -18.51 4.03
C PRO A 283 33.67 -18.30 2.61
N SER A 284 34.08 -17.17 2.02
CA SER A 284 34.04 -16.89 0.59
C SER A 284 35.26 -17.48 -0.12
N GLU A 285 35.10 -17.98 -1.34
CA GLU A 285 36.21 -18.17 -2.27
C GLU A 285 35.73 -17.94 -3.71
N GLU A 286 36.64 -17.49 -4.59
CA GLU A 286 36.33 -16.96 -5.92
C GLU A 286 36.53 -18.03 -7.00
N SER A 287 35.60 -18.15 -7.96
CA SER A 287 35.90 -18.70 -9.29
C SER A 287 34.78 -18.37 -10.29
N GLU A 288 35.01 -17.35 -11.11
CA GLU A 288 34.39 -17.25 -12.45
C GLU A 288 35.46 -17.63 -13.47
N GLU A 289 35.54 -18.89 -13.91
CA GLU A 289 35.99 -19.21 -15.28
C GLU A 289 35.75 -20.68 -15.69
N ASP A 290 35.91 -20.91 -17.00
CA ASP A 290 35.97 -22.17 -17.75
C ASP A 290 34.79 -23.17 -17.66
N MET A 291 33.90 -23.09 -18.65
CA MET A 291 32.95 -24.16 -18.99
C MET A 291 32.75 -24.30 -20.51
N PHE A 292 33.83 -24.21 -21.29
CA PHE A 292 33.82 -24.40 -22.74
C PHE A 292 35.04 -25.21 -23.24
N ALA A 293 35.13 -26.46 -22.82
CA ALA A 293 36.00 -27.51 -23.38
C ALA A 293 35.18 -28.73 -23.81
#